data_AF-A0AA44IEZ5-F1
#
_entry.id   AF-A0AA44IEZ5-F1
#
_cell.length_a   1.000
_cell.length_b   1.000
_cell.length_c   1.000
_cell.angle_alpha   90.00
_cell.angle_beta   90.00
_cell.angle_gamma   90.00
#
_symmetry.space_group_name_H-M   'P 1'
#
loop_
_entity.id
_entity.type
_entity.pdbx_description
1 polymer ?
#
loop_
_entity_poly.entity_id
_entity_poly.type
_entity_poly.pdbx_seq_one_letter_code
_entity_poly.pdbx_strand_id
1 'polypeptide(L)'
;MITTDPVGEWFWETTVDVSDGRGMRHAIELFDELQSLAARLGIVDGWGRSGMRVVTVDAPRREYYKWEGVGPVGSAVEIDDVQFVDRTTLQVWSELPGNLLRSGVAHRAEKLFALRLVVWDQGGAMVTLATYSDAWLTLDLRERPQPDVAASNAPRLAAFLNAVSKLLGAETEPGDPTFYGRPARWGFEDLSVEGADYADAWSTFAIPARWQHLKKLLPDGYEEQAYDGWTDGPVRYFSVHKEGHTVGYLWAAVEDDAAGYEPRTAAGDAAFSAGVPLLLSLAEAHQAGTPSLDALKKAARSHSGAVIRIMESLDALQEMSGS
;
A
#
# COMPACT_ATOMS: atom_id res chain seq x y z
N MET A 1 -13.61 1.12 1.63
CA MET A 1 -12.77 0.90 2.83
C MET A 1 -11.56 1.85 2.77
N ILE A 2 -10.81 2.05 3.86
CA ILE A 2 -9.56 2.82 3.89
C ILE A 2 -8.45 1.89 4.40
N THR A 3 -7.32 1.82 3.69
CA THR A 3 -6.13 1.02 4.03
C THR A 3 -5.10 1.81 4.82
N THR A 4 -4.15 1.11 5.45
CA THR A 4 -2.96 1.73 6.06
C THR A 4 -1.92 2.14 5.01
N ASP A 5 -1.75 1.31 3.97
CA ASP A 5 -0.87 1.58 2.82
C ASP A 5 -1.66 2.23 1.68
N PRO A 6 -1.05 3.13 0.89
CA PRO A 6 -1.76 3.74 -0.25
C PRO A 6 -2.28 2.69 -1.24
N VAL A 7 -3.49 2.89 -1.76
CA VAL A 7 -3.97 2.12 -2.92
C VAL A 7 -3.35 2.63 -4.23
N GLY A 8 -2.86 3.87 -4.24
CA GLY A 8 -2.09 4.46 -5.33
C GLY A 8 -1.48 5.81 -4.97
N GLU A 9 -0.44 6.17 -5.72
CA GLU A 9 0.33 7.41 -5.55
C GLU A 9 0.58 8.09 -6.90
N TRP A 10 0.75 9.41 -6.87
CA TRP A 10 1.12 10.24 -8.02
C TRP A 10 2.18 11.25 -7.60
N PHE A 11 3.12 11.47 -8.50
CA PHE A 11 4.27 12.35 -8.31
C PHE A 11 4.27 13.47 -9.35
N TRP A 12 4.74 14.65 -8.95
CA TRP A 12 5.01 15.77 -9.83
C TRP A 12 6.33 16.41 -9.44
N GLU A 13 7.26 16.44 -10.39
CA GLU A 13 8.47 17.25 -10.29
C GLU A 13 8.18 18.67 -10.77
N THR A 14 8.55 19.66 -9.95
CA THR A 14 8.35 21.07 -10.25
C THR A 14 9.48 21.90 -9.63
N THR A 15 9.40 23.21 -9.78
CA THR A 15 10.35 24.14 -9.16
C THR A 15 9.61 25.22 -8.38
N VAL A 16 10.21 25.60 -7.25
CA VAL A 16 9.79 26.74 -6.45
C VAL A 16 10.94 27.73 -6.43
N ASP A 17 10.66 29.00 -6.73
CA ASP A 17 11.68 30.04 -6.65
C ASP A 17 12.04 30.32 -5.19
N VAL A 18 13.29 29.98 -4.82
CA VAL A 18 13.86 30.17 -3.49
C VAL A 18 14.93 31.26 -3.43
N SER A 19 15.14 32.00 -4.52
CA SER A 19 16.27 32.93 -4.67
C SER A 19 16.10 34.25 -3.91
N ASP A 20 14.88 34.67 -3.60
CA ASP A 20 14.58 35.99 -3.01
C ASP A 20 14.33 35.96 -1.49
N GLY A 21 14.62 34.85 -0.82
CA GLY A 21 14.35 34.64 0.61
C GLY A 21 12.87 34.41 0.94
N ARG A 22 11.96 34.48 -0.03
CA ARG A 22 10.52 34.20 0.13
C ARG A 22 10.11 32.84 -0.42
N GLY A 23 11.04 32.01 -0.89
CA GLY A 23 10.71 30.70 -1.47
C GLY A 23 9.97 29.75 -0.56
N MET A 24 10.24 29.77 0.75
CA MET A 24 9.42 29.00 1.69
C MET A 24 7.97 29.45 1.69
N ARG A 25 7.72 30.76 1.60
CA ARG A 25 6.38 31.34 1.52
C ARG A 25 5.68 30.90 0.24
N HIS A 26 6.36 30.99 -0.90
CA HIS A 26 5.81 30.50 -2.17
C HIS A 26 5.52 28.99 -2.13
N ALA A 27 6.40 28.18 -1.52
CA ALA A 27 6.19 26.75 -1.35
C ALA A 27 4.94 26.43 -0.50
N ILE A 28 4.77 27.14 0.62
CA ILE A 28 3.65 26.95 1.53
C ILE A 28 2.34 27.44 0.89
N GLU A 29 2.36 28.58 0.20
CA GLU A 29 1.21 29.09 -0.56
C GLU A 29 0.79 28.12 -1.66
N LEU A 30 1.76 27.55 -2.39
CA LEU A 30 1.50 26.49 -3.38
C LEU A 30 0.83 25.26 -2.72
N PHE A 31 1.33 24.84 -1.55
CA PHE A 31 0.79 23.71 -0.81
C PHE A 31 -0.65 23.95 -0.32
N ASP A 32 -0.94 25.13 0.21
CA ASP A 32 -2.29 25.51 0.64
C ASP A 32 -3.25 25.66 -0.56
N GLU A 33 -2.76 26.12 -1.72
CA GLU A 33 -3.53 26.19 -2.97
C GLU A 33 -3.88 24.78 -3.52
N LEU A 34 -2.96 23.81 -3.42
CA LEU A 34 -3.23 22.40 -3.77
C LEU A 34 -4.35 21.80 -2.92
N GLN A 35 -4.37 22.08 -1.61
CA GLN A 35 -5.46 21.66 -0.73
C GLN A 35 -6.78 22.38 -1.08
N SER A 36 -6.71 23.69 -1.31
CA SER A 36 -7.87 24.50 -1.71
C SER A 36 -8.45 24.06 -3.05
N LEU A 37 -7.63 23.58 -3.97
CA LEU A 37 -8.05 22.96 -5.22
C LEU A 37 -8.88 21.68 -4.98
N ALA A 38 -8.41 20.79 -4.09
CA ALA A 38 -9.16 19.58 -3.73
C ALA A 38 -10.52 19.90 -3.08
N ALA A 39 -10.57 20.95 -2.26
CA ALA A 39 -11.80 21.44 -1.64
C ALA A 39 -12.78 22.05 -2.67
N ARG A 40 -12.29 22.87 -3.62
CA ARG A 40 -13.11 23.43 -4.71
C ARG A 40 -13.74 22.37 -5.60
N LEU A 41 -13.07 21.23 -5.78
CA LEU A 41 -13.61 20.07 -6.50
C LEU A 41 -14.56 19.22 -5.65
N GLY A 42 -14.80 19.60 -4.39
CA GLY A 42 -15.70 18.92 -3.47
C GLY A 42 -15.23 17.52 -3.09
N ILE A 43 -13.94 17.22 -3.24
CA ILE A 43 -13.36 15.91 -2.92
C ILE A 43 -12.88 15.87 -1.46
N VAL A 44 -12.23 16.96 -1.03
CA VAL A 44 -11.76 17.17 0.34
C VAL A 44 -12.77 18.04 1.09
N ASP A 45 -13.03 17.71 2.35
CA ASP A 45 -14.05 18.33 3.20
C ASP A 45 -13.41 18.99 4.42
N GLY A 46 -12.85 20.18 4.18
CA GLY A 46 -12.16 20.99 5.18
C GLY A 46 -10.66 20.70 5.26
N TRP A 47 -10.04 21.25 6.30
CA TRP A 47 -8.61 21.09 6.54
C TRP A 47 -8.32 19.82 7.32
N GLY A 48 -7.23 19.18 6.93
CA GLY A 48 -6.70 18.00 7.58
C GLY A 48 -5.73 18.31 8.72
N ARG A 49 -5.15 17.25 9.27
CA ARG A 49 -3.93 17.37 10.08
C ARG A 49 -2.79 17.68 9.12
N SER A 50 -2.09 18.77 9.38
CA SER A 50 -0.99 19.26 8.56
C SER A 50 0.29 19.36 9.40
N GLY A 51 1.42 19.33 8.74
CA GLY A 51 2.70 19.58 9.38
C GLY A 51 3.73 20.13 8.42
N MET A 52 4.73 20.78 9.02
CA MET A 52 5.87 21.36 8.33
C MET A 52 7.14 21.04 9.10
N ARG A 53 8.21 20.70 8.39
CA ARG A 53 9.54 20.59 8.98
C ARG A 53 10.63 21.06 8.03
N VAL A 54 11.71 21.58 8.61
CA VAL A 54 12.95 21.87 7.88
C VAL A 54 14.06 20.99 8.42
N VAL A 55 14.65 20.17 7.55
CA VAL A 55 15.63 19.15 7.93
C VAL A 55 16.85 19.16 7.03
N THR A 56 18.04 18.85 7.57
CA THR A 56 19.24 18.65 6.75
C THR A 56 19.11 17.44 5.83
N VAL A 57 19.70 17.54 4.64
CA VAL A 57 19.81 16.44 3.69
C VAL A 57 20.80 15.39 4.21
N ASP A 58 21.91 15.86 4.82
CA ASP A 58 22.99 15.00 5.30
C ASP A 58 22.61 14.17 6.52
N ALA A 59 23.20 12.98 6.61
CA ALA A 59 23.14 12.13 7.78
C ALA A 59 24.20 12.56 8.82
N PRO A 60 23.85 12.67 10.12
CA PRO A 60 22.52 12.50 10.69
C PRO A 60 21.61 13.69 10.38
N ARG A 61 20.34 13.41 10.02
CA ARG A 61 19.36 14.46 9.73
C ARG A 61 19.06 15.27 10.98
N ARG A 62 19.27 16.58 10.91
CA ARG A 62 18.94 17.53 11.98
C ARG A 62 17.69 18.32 11.61
N GLU A 63 16.78 18.45 12.56
CA GLU A 63 15.55 19.25 12.41
C GLU A 63 15.79 20.65 12.97
N TYR A 64 15.62 21.67 12.11
CA TYR A 64 15.74 23.09 12.48
C TYR A 64 14.39 23.68 12.88
N TYR A 65 13.33 23.15 12.32
CA TYR A 65 11.98 23.63 12.55
C TYR A 65 10.99 22.48 12.43
N LYS A 66 9.96 22.51 13.28
CA LYS A 66 8.82 21.62 13.22
C LYS A 66 7.55 22.31 13.68
N TRP A 67 6.49 22.10 12.91
CA TRP A 67 5.14 22.46 13.27
C TRP A 67 4.17 21.35 12.87
N GLU A 68 3.15 21.12 13.69
CA GLU A 68 2.03 20.24 13.40
C GLU A 68 0.75 20.87 13.96
N GLY A 69 -0.34 20.80 13.19
CA GLY A 69 -1.62 21.37 13.59
C GLY A 69 -2.76 20.93 12.67
N VAL A 70 -3.90 21.58 12.83
CA VAL A 70 -5.07 21.42 11.94
C VAL A 70 -5.28 22.75 11.23
N GLY A 71 -5.33 22.74 9.90
CA GLY A 71 -5.50 23.96 9.11
C GLY A 71 -4.47 24.16 8.00
N PRO A 72 -4.56 25.31 7.31
CA PRO A 72 -3.56 25.75 6.34
C PRO A 72 -2.24 26.08 7.04
N VAL A 73 -1.13 25.69 6.42
CA VAL A 73 0.21 25.90 7.00
C VAL A 73 0.58 27.37 6.95
N GLY A 74 0.25 28.08 5.87
CA GLY A 74 0.63 29.47 5.65
C GLY A 74 0.02 30.46 6.63
N SER A 75 -1.13 30.12 7.22
CA SER A 75 -1.77 30.94 8.27
C SER A 75 -1.27 30.63 9.69
N ALA A 76 -0.62 29.48 9.88
CA ALA A 76 -0.27 28.98 11.21
C ALA A 76 1.22 29.12 11.54
N VAL A 77 2.06 29.34 10.52
CA VAL A 77 3.51 29.43 10.65
C VAL A 77 3.98 30.84 10.30
N GLU A 78 4.68 31.47 11.23
CA GLU A 78 5.45 32.69 10.96
C GLU A 78 6.75 32.32 10.25
N ILE A 79 6.75 32.45 8.93
CA ILE A 79 7.82 31.96 8.04
C ILE A 79 9.13 32.73 8.22
N ASP A 80 9.05 33.99 8.63
CA ASP A 80 10.22 34.87 8.77
C ASP A 80 11.19 34.38 9.87
N ASP A 81 10.73 33.51 10.77
CA ASP A 81 11.55 32.87 11.82
C ASP A 81 12.15 31.52 11.41
N VAL A 82 11.84 31.01 10.20
CA VAL A 82 12.25 29.68 9.76
C VAL A 82 13.54 29.78 8.93
N GLN A 83 14.62 29.16 9.42
CA GLN A 83 15.88 29.11 8.68
C GLN A 83 15.83 28.01 7.60
N PHE A 84 15.85 28.42 6.33
CA PHE A 84 16.09 27.55 5.20
C PHE A 84 17.49 27.81 4.65
N VAL A 85 18.39 26.86 4.91
CA VAL A 85 19.83 27.01 4.64
C VAL A 85 20.30 25.97 3.62
N ASP A 86 21.50 26.15 3.08
CA ASP A 86 22.13 25.19 2.18
C ASP A 86 22.04 23.76 2.71
N ARG A 87 21.76 22.81 1.81
CA ARG A 87 21.62 21.39 2.10
C ARG A 87 20.50 21.06 3.09
N THR A 88 19.41 21.82 3.06
CA THR A 88 18.17 21.48 3.78
C THR A 88 17.02 21.19 2.83
N THR A 89 15.99 20.52 3.37
CA THR A 89 14.70 20.34 2.70
C THR A 89 13.59 20.90 3.56
N LEU A 90 12.69 21.64 2.92
CA LEU A 90 11.39 21.99 3.47
C LEU A 90 10.44 20.85 3.14
N GLN A 91 9.78 20.30 4.14
CA GLN A 91 8.81 19.23 3.97
C GLN A 91 7.48 19.66 4.57
N VAL A 92 6.46 19.76 3.72
CA VAL A 92 5.09 20.11 4.10
C VAL A 92 4.19 18.92 3.80
N TRP A 93 3.27 18.59 4.69
CA TRP A 93 2.37 17.45 4.50
C TRP A 93 1.00 17.70 5.13
N SER A 94 -0.02 17.02 4.60
CA SER A 94 -1.38 17.01 5.14
C SER A 94 -2.06 15.67 4.93
N GLU A 95 -2.77 15.20 5.95
CA GLU A 95 -3.73 14.09 5.87
C GLU A 95 -5.13 14.69 5.70
N LEU A 96 -5.68 14.58 4.49
CA LEU A 96 -6.87 15.31 4.08
C LEU A 96 -8.12 14.45 4.23
N PRO A 97 -9.12 14.90 5.02
CA PRO A 97 -10.42 14.26 5.06
C PRO A 97 -11.21 14.60 3.79
N GLY A 98 -12.12 13.72 3.38
CA GLY A 98 -12.91 13.96 2.18
C GLY A 98 -14.14 13.09 2.06
N ASN A 99 -14.91 13.32 1.00
CA ASN A 99 -16.21 12.70 0.79
C ASN A 99 -16.19 11.75 -0.41
N LEU A 100 -16.53 10.50 -0.16
CA LEU A 100 -16.70 9.44 -1.15
C LEU A 100 -18.19 9.22 -1.42
N LEU A 101 -18.56 9.08 -2.69
CA LEU A 101 -19.95 8.78 -3.05
C LEU A 101 -20.17 7.27 -3.08
N ARG A 102 -21.14 6.75 -2.34
CA ARG A 102 -21.61 5.36 -2.47
C ARG A 102 -23.11 5.37 -2.66
N SER A 103 -23.56 4.84 -3.79
CA SER A 103 -24.99 4.87 -4.17
C SER A 103 -25.60 6.27 -4.10
N GLY A 104 -24.84 7.30 -4.50
CA GLY A 104 -25.25 8.71 -4.46
C GLY A 104 -25.20 9.38 -3.08
N VAL A 105 -24.86 8.64 -2.02
CA VAL A 105 -24.72 9.18 -0.65
C VAL A 105 -23.26 9.51 -0.37
N ALA A 106 -23.00 10.69 0.19
CA ALA A 106 -21.66 11.11 0.61
C ALA A 106 -21.27 10.42 1.93
N HIS A 107 -20.12 9.78 1.93
CA HIS A 107 -19.49 9.16 3.09
C HIS A 107 -18.15 9.83 3.37
N ARG A 108 -18.01 10.35 4.58
CA ARG A 108 -16.78 11.01 5.03
C ARG A 108 -15.70 9.97 5.35
N ALA A 109 -14.49 10.25 4.87
CA ALA A 109 -13.26 9.53 5.11
C ALA A 109 -12.26 10.49 5.77
N GLU A 110 -11.80 10.23 6.99
CA GLU A 110 -10.91 11.15 7.72
C GLU A 110 -9.49 11.23 7.13
N LYS A 111 -9.08 10.21 6.37
CA LYS A 111 -7.81 10.17 5.63
C LYS A 111 -8.05 9.68 4.21
N LEU A 112 -8.62 10.56 3.39
CA LEU A 112 -8.90 10.24 2.00
C LEU A 112 -7.64 10.38 1.13
N PHE A 113 -6.83 11.40 1.43
CA PHE A 113 -5.54 11.64 0.79
C PHE A 113 -4.46 11.93 1.82
N ALA A 114 -3.22 11.62 1.45
CA ALA A 114 -2.05 12.28 2.02
C ALA A 114 -1.38 13.12 0.92
N LEU A 115 -1.26 14.41 1.14
CA LEU A 115 -0.55 15.34 0.26
C LEU A 115 0.80 15.67 0.88
N ARG A 116 1.87 15.67 0.08
CA ARG A 116 3.21 16.05 0.53
C ARG A 116 3.87 16.96 -0.50
N LEU A 117 4.65 17.91 -0.01
CA LEU A 117 5.55 18.74 -0.78
C LEU A 117 6.93 18.68 -0.13
N VAL A 118 7.94 18.36 -0.92
CA VAL A 118 9.35 18.46 -0.54
C VAL A 118 10.01 19.48 -1.44
N VAL A 119 10.66 20.49 -0.86
CA VAL A 119 11.43 21.51 -1.59
C VAL A 119 12.88 21.44 -1.13
N TRP A 120 13.80 21.38 -2.08
CA TRP A 120 15.24 21.43 -1.85
C TRP A 120 15.74 22.87 -1.88
N ASP A 121 16.89 23.12 -1.26
CA ASP A 121 17.55 24.43 -1.18
C ASP A 121 17.85 25.08 -2.54
N GLN A 122 17.97 24.29 -3.60
CA GLN A 122 18.14 24.76 -4.99
C GLN A 122 16.82 25.03 -5.72
N GLY A 123 15.67 24.94 -5.04
CA GLY A 123 14.35 25.22 -5.59
C GLY A 123 13.70 24.06 -6.34
N GLY A 124 14.40 22.94 -6.53
CA GLY A 124 13.73 21.69 -6.95
C GLY A 124 12.63 21.33 -5.97
N ALA A 125 11.51 20.80 -6.46
CA ALA A 125 10.38 20.43 -5.63
C ALA A 125 9.68 19.16 -6.14
N MET A 126 9.15 18.38 -5.21
CA MET A 126 8.39 17.17 -5.47
C MET A 126 7.06 17.25 -4.72
N VAL A 127 5.96 17.12 -5.46
CA VAL A 127 4.62 16.96 -4.89
C VAL A 127 4.23 15.49 -4.98
N THR A 128 3.72 14.93 -3.88
CA THR A 128 3.19 13.57 -3.82
C THR A 128 1.74 13.60 -3.35
N LEU A 129 0.87 12.92 -4.06
CA LEU A 129 -0.49 12.62 -3.63
C LEU A 129 -0.64 11.11 -3.47
N ALA A 130 -1.02 10.66 -2.27
CA ALA A 130 -1.38 9.28 -2.00
C ALA A 130 -2.86 9.19 -1.64
N THR A 131 -3.55 8.12 -2.09
CA THR A 131 -4.92 7.82 -1.65
C THR A 131 -5.02 6.43 -1.06
N TYR A 132 -6.00 6.25 -0.17
CA TYR A 132 -6.15 5.05 0.66
C TYR A 132 -7.49 4.35 0.47
N SER A 133 -8.35 4.84 -0.42
CA SER A 133 -9.70 4.30 -0.57
C SER A 133 -9.91 3.54 -1.87
N ASP A 134 -10.60 2.40 -1.75
CA ASP A 134 -11.09 1.63 -2.89
C ASP A 134 -12.14 2.35 -3.75
N ALA A 135 -12.75 3.45 -3.28
CA ALA A 135 -13.86 4.07 -4.01
C ALA A 135 -13.49 4.58 -5.41
N TRP A 136 -12.19 4.70 -5.71
CA TRP A 136 -11.66 5.08 -7.02
C TRP A 136 -11.56 3.91 -8.01
N LEU A 137 -11.65 2.67 -7.52
CA LEU A 137 -11.39 1.43 -8.24
C LEU A 137 -12.69 0.72 -8.62
N THR A 138 -12.70 0.00 -9.74
CA THR A 138 -13.84 -0.82 -10.19
C THR A 138 -14.02 -2.08 -9.35
N LEU A 139 -13.01 -2.49 -8.59
CA LEU A 139 -13.05 -3.55 -7.58
C LEU A 139 -12.83 -2.94 -6.19
N ASP A 140 -13.48 -3.47 -5.16
CA ASP A 140 -13.19 -3.09 -3.77
C ASP A 140 -11.92 -3.79 -3.25
N LEU A 141 -11.46 -3.45 -2.04
CA LEU A 141 -10.25 -4.10 -1.46
C LEU A 141 -10.39 -5.61 -1.22
N ARG A 142 -11.58 -6.16 -1.40
CA ARG A 142 -11.89 -7.60 -1.33
C ARG A 142 -12.17 -8.17 -2.72
N GLU A 143 -11.74 -7.46 -3.76
CA GLU A 143 -11.88 -7.82 -5.17
C GLU A 143 -13.35 -7.95 -5.63
N ARG A 144 -14.30 -7.39 -4.87
CA ARG A 144 -15.71 -7.41 -5.26
C ARG A 144 -15.98 -6.27 -6.24
N PRO A 145 -16.68 -6.51 -7.36
CA PRO A 145 -17.06 -5.46 -8.28
C PRO A 145 -17.86 -4.34 -7.59
N GLN A 146 -17.46 -3.10 -7.83
CA GLN A 146 -18.15 -1.88 -7.39
C GLN A 146 -18.17 -0.78 -8.49
N PRO A 147 -18.54 -1.11 -9.75
CA PRO A 147 -18.47 -0.18 -10.87
C PRO A 147 -19.28 1.10 -10.65
N ASP A 148 -20.42 1.04 -9.94
CA ASP A 148 -21.24 2.22 -9.63
C ASP A 148 -20.54 3.19 -8.66
N VAL A 149 -19.75 2.64 -7.73
CA VAL A 149 -18.93 3.44 -6.80
C VAL A 149 -17.80 4.11 -7.58
N ALA A 150 -17.10 3.34 -8.43
CA ALA A 150 -16.03 3.87 -9.28
C ALA A 150 -16.56 4.97 -10.23
N ALA A 151 -17.69 4.74 -10.90
CA ALA A 151 -18.31 5.71 -11.80
C ALA A 151 -18.65 7.04 -11.10
N SER A 152 -18.99 6.99 -9.81
CA SER A 152 -19.30 8.19 -9.02
C SER A 152 -18.07 8.95 -8.52
N ASN A 153 -16.90 8.30 -8.45
CA ASN A 153 -15.72 8.87 -7.79
C ASN A 153 -14.49 9.01 -8.70
N ALA A 154 -14.20 8.03 -9.56
CA ALA A 154 -13.04 8.06 -10.46
C ALA A 154 -12.95 9.33 -11.32
N PRO A 155 -14.06 9.87 -11.90
CA PRO A 155 -14.00 11.14 -12.62
C PRO A 155 -13.60 12.34 -11.74
N ARG A 156 -13.92 12.31 -10.45
CA ARG A 156 -13.54 13.36 -9.49
C ARG A 156 -12.03 13.31 -9.24
N LEU A 157 -11.47 12.12 -8.99
CA LEU A 157 -10.03 11.93 -8.88
C LEU A 157 -9.31 12.38 -10.16
N ALA A 158 -9.79 11.97 -11.33
CA ALA A 158 -9.24 12.39 -12.62
C ALA A 158 -9.21 13.92 -12.78
N ALA A 159 -10.30 14.59 -12.43
CA ALA A 159 -10.38 16.05 -12.46
C ALA A 159 -9.35 16.70 -11.52
N PHE A 160 -9.15 16.14 -10.32
CA PHE A 160 -8.18 16.64 -9.36
C PHE A 160 -6.75 16.47 -9.85
N LEU A 161 -6.35 15.27 -10.29
CA LEU A 161 -5.01 15.02 -10.83
C LEU A 161 -4.68 15.93 -12.01
N ASN A 162 -5.64 16.12 -12.93
CA ASN A 162 -5.50 17.05 -14.05
C ASN A 162 -5.34 18.51 -13.59
N ALA A 163 -6.10 18.92 -12.59
CA ALA A 163 -6.01 20.27 -12.07
C ALA A 163 -4.69 20.52 -11.33
N VAL A 164 -4.16 19.53 -10.60
CA VAL A 164 -2.83 19.57 -9.98
C VAL A 164 -1.75 19.72 -11.05
N SER A 165 -1.76 18.89 -12.10
CA SER A 165 -0.82 19.01 -13.23
C SER A 165 -0.86 20.41 -13.87
N LYS A 166 -2.05 20.99 -14.03
CA LYS A 166 -2.19 22.35 -14.58
C LYS A 166 -1.66 23.43 -13.64
N LEU A 167 -1.93 23.31 -12.34
CA LEU A 167 -1.42 24.25 -11.33
C LEU A 167 0.10 24.23 -11.27
N LEU A 168 0.70 23.04 -11.30
CA LEU A 168 2.14 22.84 -11.20
C LEU A 168 2.89 23.05 -12.52
N GLY A 169 2.17 23.08 -13.65
CA GLY A 169 2.78 23.10 -14.98
C GLY A 169 3.61 21.85 -15.28
N ALA A 170 3.34 20.74 -14.60
CA ALA A 170 4.13 19.51 -14.63
C ALA A 170 3.28 18.30 -15.02
N GLU A 171 3.89 17.35 -15.73
CA GLU A 171 3.26 16.07 -15.99
C GLU A 171 3.21 15.24 -14.69
N THR A 172 2.15 14.45 -14.56
CA THR A 172 2.01 13.51 -13.45
C THR A 172 2.70 12.21 -13.80
N GLU A 173 3.52 11.71 -12.90
CA GLU A 173 4.09 10.38 -12.93
C GLU A 173 3.29 9.49 -11.97
N PRO A 174 2.53 8.51 -12.48
CA PRO A 174 1.87 7.53 -11.63
C PRO A 174 2.90 6.68 -10.89
N GLY A 175 2.64 6.38 -9.63
CA GLY A 175 3.49 5.50 -8.84
C GLY A 175 3.40 4.04 -9.26
N ASP A 176 4.25 3.22 -8.65
CA ASP A 176 4.28 1.78 -8.90
C ASP A 176 2.91 1.13 -8.61
N PRO A 177 2.56 0.05 -9.35
CA PRO A 177 1.42 -0.79 -9.02
C PRO A 177 1.45 -1.23 -7.56
N THR A 178 0.31 -1.11 -6.89
CA THR A 178 0.11 -1.65 -5.54
C THR A 178 -0.59 -2.99 -5.62
N PHE A 179 -0.75 -3.65 -4.47
CA PHE A 179 -1.61 -4.83 -4.37
C PHE A 179 -3.05 -4.55 -4.82
N TYR A 180 -3.54 -3.31 -4.67
CA TYR A 180 -4.95 -2.97 -4.88
C TYR A 180 -5.24 -2.34 -6.25
N GLY A 181 -4.27 -1.63 -6.83
CA GLY A 181 -4.51 -0.82 -8.01
C GLY A 181 -3.26 -0.53 -8.80
N ARG A 182 -3.45 -0.25 -10.09
CA ARG A 182 -2.40 0.23 -11.00
C ARG A 182 -2.62 1.72 -11.25
N PRO A 183 -1.86 2.62 -10.61
CA PRO A 183 -1.98 4.05 -10.85
C PRO A 183 -1.75 4.37 -12.33
N ALA A 184 -2.63 5.19 -12.88
CA ALA A 184 -2.55 5.73 -14.23
C ALA A 184 -2.58 7.26 -14.17
N ARG A 185 -2.25 7.91 -15.28
CA ARG A 185 -2.14 9.38 -15.39
C ARG A 185 -3.33 10.12 -14.77
N TRP A 186 -4.55 9.61 -14.93
CA TRP A 186 -5.78 10.26 -14.49
C TRP A 186 -6.59 9.45 -13.48
N GLY A 187 -5.96 8.55 -12.74
CA GLY A 187 -6.64 7.71 -11.76
C GLY A 187 -6.04 6.32 -11.74
N PHE A 188 -6.86 5.29 -11.92
CA PHE A 188 -6.41 3.91 -11.95
C PHE A 188 -6.78 3.25 -13.27
N GLU A 189 -5.99 2.26 -13.68
CA GLU A 189 -6.41 1.34 -14.74
C GLU A 189 -7.66 0.56 -14.31
N ASP A 190 -8.52 0.25 -15.28
CA ASP A 190 -9.71 -0.55 -15.01
C ASP A 190 -9.36 -2.04 -14.92
N LEU A 191 -9.18 -2.51 -13.69
CA LEU A 191 -8.92 -3.91 -13.37
C LEU A 191 -10.16 -4.82 -13.50
N SER A 192 -11.24 -4.38 -14.14
CA SER A 192 -12.40 -5.22 -14.47
C SER A 192 -12.52 -5.55 -15.95
N VAL A 193 -11.78 -4.85 -16.83
CA VAL A 193 -11.89 -4.98 -18.30
C VAL A 193 -10.96 -6.05 -18.88
N GLU A 194 -9.92 -6.49 -18.16
CA GLU A 194 -8.94 -7.49 -18.63
C GLU A 194 -9.48 -8.94 -18.54
N GLY A 195 -10.73 -9.16 -18.94
CA GLY A 195 -11.31 -10.49 -19.07
C GLY A 195 -10.54 -11.33 -20.10
N ALA A 196 -9.70 -12.26 -19.61
CA ALA A 196 -8.99 -13.36 -20.28
C ALA A 196 -7.45 -13.35 -20.19
N ASP A 197 -6.81 -12.24 -19.78
CA ASP A 197 -5.34 -12.19 -19.52
C ASP A 197 -4.99 -11.92 -18.04
N TYR A 198 -5.98 -11.96 -17.13
CA TYR A 198 -5.77 -11.92 -15.67
C TYR A 198 -4.98 -13.11 -15.11
N ALA A 199 -4.69 -14.14 -15.91
CA ALA A 199 -3.95 -15.33 -15.47
C ALA A 199 -2.42 -15.11 -15.43
N ASP A 200 -1.85 -14.22 -16.27
CA ASP A 200 -0.40 -14.21 -16.50
C ASP A 200 0.33 -13.01 -15.86
N ALA A 201 -0.37 -11.90 -15.61
CA ALA A 201 0.23 -10.71 -14.98
C ALA A 201 0.41 -10.85 -13.45
N TRP A 202 -0.26 -11.82 -12.82
CA TRP A 202 -0.15 -12.11 -11.38
C TRP A 202 0.86 -13.21 -11.04
N SER A 203 1.37 -13.93 -12.04
CA SER A 203 2.43 -14.94 -11.88
C SER A 203 3.78 -14.31 -11.52
N THR A 204 4.14 -13.20 -12.17
CA THR A 204 5.50 -12.64 -12.09
C THR A 204 5.79 -11.84 -10.79
N PHE A 205 4.77 -11.31 -10.10
CA PHE A 205 4.99 -10.38 -8.97
C PHE A 205 4.26 -10.72 -7.65
N ALA A 206 3.33 -11.68 -7.62
CA ALA A 206 2.58 -11.97 -6.39
C ALA A 206 3.34 -12.83 -5.38
N ILE A 207 4.19 -13.77 -5.84
CA ILE A 207 4.91 -14.69 -4.93
C ILE A 207 6.00 -13.96 -4.13
N PRO A 208 6.89 -13.13 -4.74
CA PRO A 208 7.90 -12.40 -3.98
C PRO A 208 7.32 -11.40 -2.99
N ALA A 209 6.24 -10.68 -3.35
CA ALA A 209 5.62 -9.69 -2.49
C ALA A 209 4.85 -10.31 -1.31
N ARG A 210 4.15 -11.44 -1.52
CA ARG A 210 3.49 -12.21 -0.45
C ARG A 210 4.51 -12.70 0.58
N TRP A 211 5.59 -13.29 0.10
CA TRP A 211 6.65 -13.79 0.97
C TRP A 211 7.36 -12.64 1.70
N GLN A 212 7.61 -11.50 1.05
CA GLN A 212 8.16 -10.31 1.71
C GLN A 212 7.25 -9.75 2.81
N HIS A 213 5.93 -9.70 2.59
CA HIS A 213 4.99 -9.25 3.63
C HIS A 213 4.98 -10.21 4.82
N LEU A 214 4.93 -11.51 4.56
CA LEU A 214 4.95 -12.54 5.59
C LEU A 214 6.27 -12.52 6.39
N LYS A 215 7.41 -12.33 5.71
CA LYS A 215 8.74 -12.18 6.35
C LYS A 215 8.77 -11.04 7.36
N LYS A 216 8.13 -9.90 7.06
CA LYS A 216 8.06 -8.76 8.00
C LYS A 216 7.31 -9.08 9.30
N LEU A 217 6.46 -10.11 9.29
CA LEU A 217 5.67 -10.54 10.45
C LEU A 217 6.34 -11.67 11.24
N LEU A 218 7.38 -12.29 10.67
CA LEU A 218 8.12 -13.38 11.30
C LEU A 218 9.31 -12.85 12.10
N PRO A 219 9.78 -13.57 13.14
CA PRO A 219 10.99 -13.22 13.86
C PRO A 219 12.22 -13.21 12.94
N ASP A 220 13.19 -12.34 13.24
CA ASP A 220 14.48 -12.32 12.56
C ASP A 220 15.16 -13.70 12.65
N GLY A 221 15.78 -14.14 11.55
CA GLY A 221 16.45 -15.44 11.46
C GLY A 221 15.51 -16.64 11.29
N TYR A 222 14.22 -16.43 11.03
CA TYR A 222 13.25 -17.49 10.74
C TYR A 222 13.71 -18.46 9.63
N GLU A 223 14.30 -17.95 8.55
CA GLU A 223 14.67 -18.77 7.38
C GLU A 223 15.72 -19.83 7.70
N GLU A 224 16.63 -19.58 8.65
CA GLU A 224 17.63 -20.55 9.08
C GLU A 224 17.02 -21.73 9.84
N GLN A 225 15.77 -21.57 10.28
CA GLN A 225 15.06 -22.49 11.16
C GLN A 225 13.93 -23.21 10.44
N ALA A 226 13.50 -22.70 9.29
CA ALA A 226 12.40 -23.25 8.50
C ALA A 226 12.87 -24.42 7.62
N TYR A 227 11.90 -25.22 7.17
CA TYR A 227 12.11 -26.12 6.03
C TYR A 227 12.44 -25.30 4.77
N ASP A 228 12.93 -25.98 3.72
CA ASP A 228 13.02 -25.34 2.42
C ASP A 228 11.63 -24.82 2.00
N GLY A 229 11.59 -23.57 1.53
CA GLY A 229 10.35 -22.89 1.15
C GLY A 229 9.94 -23.18 -0.29
N TRP A 230 10.68 -24.04 -0.99
CA TRP A 230 10.50 -24.30 -2.40
C TRP A 230 10.72 -25.78 -2.76
N THR A 231 9.99 -26.27 -3.76
CA THR A 231 10.13 -27.61 -4.34
C THR A 231 9.61 -27.62 -5.77
N ASP A 232 10.25 -28.38 -6.65
CA ASP A 232 9.76 -28.70 -8.00
C ASP A 232 8.73 -29.85 -7.98
N GLY A 233 8.63 -30.56 -6.85
CA GLY A 233 7.87 -31.79 -6.73
C GLY A 233 6.40 -31.60 -6.29
N PRO A 234 5.62 -32.69 -6.28
CA PRO A 234 4.26 -32.68 -5.79
C PRO A 234 4.21 -32.28 -4.32
N VAL A 235 3.15 -31.57 -3.91
CA VAL A 235 2.96 -31.16 -2.51
C VAL A 235 1.68 -31.76 -1.94
N ARG A 236 1.72 -32.09 -0.65
CA ARG A 236 0.51 -32.35 0.15
C ARG A 236 0.13 -31.08 0.89
N TYR A 237 -1.15 -30.80 0.97
CA TYR A 237 -1.63 -29.58 1.62
C TYR A 237 -2.98 -29.78 2.30
N PHE A 238 -3.34 -28.91 3.23
CA PHE A 238 -4.72 -28.76 3.71
C PHE A 238 -5.11 -27.29 3.80
N SER A 239 -6.41 -27.02 3.66
CA SER A 239 -6.96 -25.67 3.75
C SER A 239 -7.04 -25.19 5.20
N VAL A 240 -6.46 -24.02 5.45
CA VAL A 240 -6.55 -23.31 6.72
C VAL A 240 -7.79 -22.42 6.69
N HIS A 241 -8.66 -22.56 7.69
CA HIS A 241 -9.92 -21.84 7.75
C HIS A 241 -9.95 -20.89 8.96
N LYS A 242 -10.52 -19.70 8.75
CA LYS A 242 -10.82 -18.73 9.81
C LYS A 242 -12.22 -18.19 9.59
N GLU A 243 -13.03 -18.15 10.65
CA GLU A 243 -14.42 -17.65 10.60
C GLU A 243 -15.29 -18.27 9.49
N GLY A 244 -15.04 -19.54 9.13
CA GLY A 244 -15.78 -20.26 8.09
C GLY A 244 -15.29 -20.05 6.66
N HIS A 245 -14.20 -19.30 6.45
CA HIS A 245 -13.59 -19.06 5.14
C HIS A 245 -12.16 -19.59 5.05
N THR A 246 -11.75 -20.07 3.88
CA THR A 246 -10.36 -20.48 3.62
C THR A 246 -9.46 -19.25 3.52
N VAL A 247 -8.42 -19.21 4.36
CA VAL A 247 -7.47 -18.09 4.44
C VAL A 247 -6.09 -18.44 3.88
N GLY A 248 -5.82 -19.71 3.60
CA GLY A 248 -4.58 -20.17 2.98
C GLY A 248 -4.45 -21.70 3.03
N TYR A 249 -3.26 -22.18 2.69
CA TYR A 249 -2.96 -23.60 2.58
C TYR A 249 -1.62 -23.90 3.24
N LEU A 250 -1.62 -24.79 4.22
CA LEU A 250 -0.37 -25.33 4.77
C LEU A 250 0.05 -26.51 3.90
N TRP A 251 1.32 -26.57 3.50
CA TRP A 251 1.81 -27.58 2.58
C TRP A 251 3.16 -28.17 3.00
N ALA A 252 3.44 -29.37 2.53
CA ALA A 252 4.73 -30.05 2.61
C ALA A 252 4.96 -30.88 1.35
N ALA A 253 6.19 -30.89 0.86
CA ALA A 253 6.57 -31.64 -0.32
C ALA A 253 6.46 -33.16 -0.11
N VAL A 254 6.25 -33.87 -1.22
CA VAL A 254 6.13 -35.34 -1.20
C VAL A 254 7.49 -36.03 -1.24
N GLU A 255 8.47 -35.42 -1.92
CA GLU A 255 9.73 -36.07 -2.30
C GLU A 255 10.97 -35.49 -1.59
N ASP A 256 10.92 -34.23 -1.16
CA ASP A 256 11.98 -33.55 -0.42
C ASP A 256 11.46 -33.03 0.94
N ASP A 257 12.34 -32.39 1.70
CA ASP A 257 12.03 -31.85 3.04
C ASP A 257 11.66 -30.36 2.98
N ALA A 258 10.81 -29.97 2.02
CA ALA A 258 10.26 -28.63 1.90
C ALA A 258 8.86 -28.53 2.53
N ALA A 259 8.56 -27.38 3.14
CA ALA A 259 7.23 -27.08 3.68
C ALA A 259 7.03 -25.58 3.84
N GLY A 260 5.77 -25.17 3.73
CA GLY A 260 5.43 -23.76 3.84
C GLY A 260 3.94 -23.53 4.01
N TYR A 261 3.59 -22.27 3.93
CA TYR A 261 2.22 -21.80 3.98
C TYR A 261 1.99 -20.85 2.83
N GLU A 262 0.96 -21.13 2.04
CA GLU A 262 0.51 -20.21 1.00
C GLU A 262 -0.71 -19.41 1.44
N PRO A 263 -0.58 -18.09 1.63
CA PRO A 263 -1.71 -17.24 1.96
C PRO A 263 -2.67 -17.16 0.77
N ARG A 264 -3.97 -17.19 1.05
CA ARG A 264 -4.99 -16.97 0.02
C ARG A 264 -5.22 -15.48 -0.18
N THR A 265 -5.07 -15.01 -1.41
CA THR A 265 -5.14 -13.58 -1.77
C THR A 265 -6.47 -12.94 -1.36
N ALA A 266 -7.58 -13.61 -1.69
CA ALA A 266 -8.94 -13.17 -1.38
C ALA A 266 -9.24 -13.00 0.13
N ALA A 267 -8.37 -13.51 1.02
CA ALA A 267 -8.53 -13.41 2.47
C ALA A 267 -7.79 -12.21 3.10
N GLY A 268 -7.02 -11.44 2.33
CA GLY A 268 -6.32 -10.21 2.79
C GLY A 268 -5.44 -10.44 4.03
N ASP A 269 -5.37 -9.44 4.93
CA ASP A 269 -4.53 -9.48 6.15
C ASP A 269 -4.79 -10.70 7.06
N ALA A 270 -5.99 -11.27 6.99
CA ALA A 270 -6.33 -12.47 7.76
C ALA A 270 -5.55 -13.70 7.29
N ALA A 271 -5.18 -13.77 6.00
CA ALA A 271 -4.33 -14.82 5.43
C ALA A 271 -2.94 -14.82 6.05
N PHE A 272 -2.32 -13.65 6.16
CA PHE A 272 -0.97 -13.49 6.71
C PHE A 272 -0.96 -13.74 8.22
N SER A 273 -1.92 -13.14 8.95
CA SER A 273 -2.05 -13.33 10.40
C SER A 273 -2.28 -14.80 10.79
N ALA A 274 -2.99 -15.56 9.94
CA ALA A 274 -3.21 -16.99 10.16
C ALA A 274 -1.97 -17.85 9.84
N GLY A 275 -1.15 -17.41 8.88
CA GLY A 275 0.06 -18.11 8.46
C GLY A 275 1.20 -18.07 9.48
N VAL A 276 1.38 -16.93 10.18
CA VAL A 276 2.47 -16.74 11.16
C VAL A 276 2.58 -17.87 12.19
N PRO A 277 1.55 -18.21 12.98
CA PRO A 277 1.66 -19.27 13.98
C PRO A 277 1.90 -20.66 13.36
N LEU A 278 1.43 -20.89 12.14
CA LEU A 278 1.63 -22.16 11.43
C LEU A 278 3.09 -22.32 10.98
N LEU A 279 3.66 -21.26 10.43
CA LEU A 279 5.06 -21.23 9.99
C LEU A 279 6.03 -21.34 11.15
N LEU A 280 5.72 -20.71 12.29
CA LEU A 280 6.49 -20.89 13.53
C LEU A 280 6.42 -22.34 14.01
N SER A 281 5.24 -22.97 13.98
CA SER A 281 5.11 -24.38 14.34
C SER A 281 5.86 -25.32 13.38
N LEU A 282 5.97 -24.98 12.09
CA LEU A 282 6.79 -25.74 11.14
C LEU A 282 8.29 -25.57 11.45
N ALA A 283 8.75 -24.35 11.73
CA ALA A 283 10.15 -24.10 12.10
C ALA A 283 10.53 -24.86 13.39
N GLU A 284 9.65 -24.87 14.41
CA GLU A 284 9.86 -25.69 15.61
C GLU A 284 9.97 -27.20 15.30
N ALA A 285 9.15 -27.69 14.35
CA ALA A 285 9.19 -29.08 13.94
C ALA A 285 10.49 -29.43 13.19
N HIS A 286 10.95 -28.53 12.31
CA HIS A 286 12.20 -28.67 11.58
C HIS A 286 13.41 -28.68 12.52
N GLN A 287 13.48 -27.76 13.47
CA GLN A 287 14.52 -27.75 14.51
C GLN A 287 14.53 -29.02 15.36
N ALA A 288 13.37 -29.63 15.59
CA ALA A 288 13.25 -30.91 16.28
C ALA A 288 13.59 -32.13 15.40
N GLY A 289 14.00 -31.92 14.14
CA GLY A 289 14.32 -32.99 13.19
C GLY A 289 13.12 -33.77 12.69
N THR A 290 11.92 -33.18 12.75
CA THR A 290 10.70 -33.81 12.24
C THR A 290 10.66 -33.66 10.71
N PRO A 291 10.35 -34.70 9.93
CA PRO A 291 10.14 -34.56 8.48
C PRO A 291 8.94 -33.68 8.14
N SER A 292 9.03 -32.90 7.06
CA SER A 292 8.04 -31.94 6.56
C SER A 292 6.61 -32.51 6.51
N LEU A 293 6.44 -33.70 5.92
CA LEU A 293 5.15 -34.39 5.81
C LEU A 293 4.55 -34.79 7.16
N ASP A 294 5.39 -35.13 8.13
CA ASP A 294 4.93 -35.51 9.47
C ASP A 294 4.55 -34.27 10.28
N ALA A 295 5.26 -33.16 10.10
CA ALA A 295 4.88 -31.85 10.62
C ALA A 295 3.51 -31.41 10.05
N LEU A 296 3.30 -31.54 8.74
CA LEU A 296 2.02 -31.26 8.08
C LEU A 296 0.87 -32.12 8.65
N LYS A 297 1.08 -33.45 8.78
CA LYS A 297 0.08 -34.36 9.35
C LYS A 297 -0.26 -34.00 10.80
N LYS A 298 0.75 -33.61 11.59
CA LYS A 298 0.54 -33.16 12.97
C LYS A 298 -0.28 -31.87 13.01
N ALA A 299 0.04 -30.89 12.16
CA ALA A 299 -0.71 -29.64 12.04
C ALA A 299 -2.17 -29.87 11.62
N ALA A 300 -2.40 -30.78 10.66
CA ALA A 300 -3.73 -31.15 10.21
C ALA A 300 -4.60 -31.77 11.32
N ARG A 301 -4.02 -32.59 12.21
CA ARG A 301 -4.76 -33.16 13.37
C ARG A 301 -5.23 -32.11 14.36
N SER A 302 -4.47 -31.01 14.48
CA SER A 302 -4.82 -29.87 15.32
C SER A 302 -5.78 -28.89 14.64
N HIS A 303 -6.00 -29.02 13.33
CA HIS A 303 -6.93 -28.20 12.55
C HIS A 303 -8.26 -28.94 12.32
N SER A 304 -9.31 -28.45 12.98
CA SER A 304 -10.66 -29.02 12.85
C SER A 304 -11.11 -29.05 11.38
N GLY A 305 -11.52 -30.23 10.91
CA GLY A 305 -12.00 -30.42 9.54
C GLY A 305 -10.90 -30.42 8.46
N ALA A 306 -9.62 -30.45 8.83
CA ALA A 306 -8.53 -30.52 7.86
C ALA A 306 -8.55 -31.85 7.09
N VAL A 307 -8.57 -31.75 5.77
CA VAL A 307 -8.41 -32.88 4.85
C VAL A 307 -7.17 -32.64 4.02
N ILE A 308 -6.19 -33.54 4.14
CA ILE A 308 -4.95 -33.46 3.36
C ILE A 308 -5.25 -33.91 1.93
N ARG A 309 -4.90 -33.04 0.99
CA ARG A 309 -5.00 -33.23 -0.46
C ARG A 309 -3.60 -33.23 -1.06
N ILE A 310 -3.50 -33.60 -2.33
CA ILE A 310 -2.26 -33.56 -3.11
C ILE A 310 -2.44 -32.56 -4.26
N MET A 311 -1.37 -31.84 -4.57
CA MET A 311 -1.24 -30.99 -5.75
C MET A 311 -0.02 -31.46 -6.55
N GLU A 312 -0.07 -31.28 -7.87
CA GLU A 312 0.96 -31.73 -8.80
C GLU A 312 2.30 -30.98 -8.65
N SER A 313 2.28 -29.73 -8.17
CA SER A 313 3.46 -28.94 -7.83
C SER A 313 3.13 -27.87 -6.79
N LEU A 314 4.17 -27.24 -6.23
CA LEU A 314 4.03 -26.03 -5.42
C LEU A 314 3.44 -24.86 -6.22
N ASP A 315 3.88 -24.68 -7.47
CA ASP A 315 3.37 -23.63 -8.35
C ASP A 315 1.86 -23.75 -8.56
N ALA A 316 1.35 -24.95 -8.82
CA ALA A 316 -0.10 -25.19 -8.95
C ALA A 316 -0.88 -24.88 -7.66
N LEU A 317 -0.28 -25.10 -6.49
CA LEU A 317 -0.86 -24.70 -5.21
C LEU A 317 -0.85 -23.17 -5.04
N GLN A 318 0.22 -22.50 -5.45
CA GLN A 318 0.35 -21.05 -5.40
C GLN A 318 -0.62 -20.34 -6.36
N GLU A 319 -0.82 -20.90 -7.56
CA GLU A 319 -1.84 -20.46 -8.51
C GLU A 319 -3.25 -20.63 -7.94
N MET A 320 -3.57 -21.79 -7.36
CA MET A 320 -4.86 -22.02 -6.70
C MET A 320 -5.06 -21.06 -5.51
N SER A 321 -4.01 -20.74 -4.75
CA SER A 321 -4.06 -19.78 -3.64
C SER A 321 -4.19 -18.33 -4.13
N GLY A 322 -3.76 -18.07 -5.36
CA GLY A 322 -3.97 -16.81 -6.08
C GLY A 322 -5.42 -16.61 -6.55
N SER A 323 -6.21 -17.68 -6.65
CA SER A 323 -7.58 -17.71 -7.20
C SER A 323 -8.69 -17.59 -6.14
#